data_AF-A0A3Q2QM16-F1
#
_entry.id   AF-A0A3Q2QM16-F1
#
_cell.length_a   1.000
_cell.length_b   1.000
_cell.length_c   1.000
_cell.angle_alpha   90.00
_cell.angle_beta   90.00
_cell.angle_gamma   90.00
#
_symmetry.space_group_name_H-M   'P 1'
#
loop_
_entity.id
_entity.type
_entity.pdbx_description
1 polymer ?
#
loop_
_entity_poly.entity_id
_entity_poly.type
_entity_poly.pdbx_seq_one_letter_code
_entity_poly.pdbx_strand_id
1 'polypeptide(L)'
;LLSLFMFFHFCVKILFENELGVADFHLPNKMCILYVFECDIIAGNGYKRKLVRYRNASSSFQELVLVERTRLSEQYFSAVQKFVVFDLGLSLLPVSGQTEASQLITQIVNGEGRENPFRQRTSSWLLDSMSVALVHQLPGVGRVKALTLMQNFPSIQEIYSASTAELEPIVGQASAQQIHSFFHADHTAGT
;
A
#
# COMPACT_ATOMS: atom_id res chain seq x y z
N LEU A 1 -21.04 -7.12 -21.47
CA LEU A 1 -21.91 -6.99 -20.28
C LEU A 1 -22.81 -8.21 -20.08
N LEU A 2 -23.71 -8.58 -21.00
CA LEU A 2 -24.58 -9.78 -20.84
C LEU A 2 -23.81 -11.09 -20.57
N SER A 3 -22.70 -11.35 -21.29
CA SER A 3 -21.88 -12.54 -21.05
C SER A 3 -21.20 -12.50 -19.68
N LEU A 4 -20.63 -11.34 -19.31
CA LEU A 4 -20.07 -11.09 -17.98
C LEU A 4 -21.09 -11.38 -16.85
N PHE A 5 -22.34 -10.94 -16.98
CA PHE A 5 -23.41 -11.20 -16.02
C PHE A 5 -23.80 -12.68 -15.91
N MET A 6 -23.80 -13.40 -17.03
CA MET A 6 -24.11 -14.83 -17.05
C MET A 6 -23.10 -15.63 -16.21
N PHE A 7 -21.82 -15.24 -16.22
CA PHE A 7 -20.79 -15.89 -15.42
C PHE A 7 -20.86 -15.54 -13.93
N PHE A 8 -21.31 -14.34 -13.57
CA PHE A 8 -21.49 -13.94 -12.18
C PHE A 8 -22.63 -14.68 -11.47
N HIS A 9 -23.71 -15.01 -12.19
CA HIS A 9 -24.93 -15.58 -11.61
C HIS A 9 -24.70 -16.87 -10.81
N PHE A 10 -23.64 -17.63 -11.10
CA PHE A 10 -23.32 -18.87 -10.38
C PHE A 10 -22.48 -18.68 -9.12
N CYS A 11 -21.85 -17.52 -8.89
CA CYS A 11 -20.92 -17.34 -7.77
C CYS A 11 -21.20 -16.13 -6.87
N VAL A 12 -21.94 -15.12 -7.35
CA VAL A 12 -22.23 -13.90 -6.58
C VAL A 12 -23.64 -13.38 -6.88
N LYS A 13 -24.28 -12.78 -5.88
CA LYS A 13 -25.59 -12.13 -6.07
C LYS A 13 -25.41 -10.79 -6.78
N ILE A 14 -26.03 -10.64 -7.94
CA ILE A 14 -26.00 -9.40 -8.72
C ILE A 14 -27.29 -8.63 -8.48
N LEU A 15 -27.16 -7.32 -8.22
CA LEU A 15 -28.27 -6.38 -8.21
C LEU A 15 -28.09 -5.46 -9.41
N PHE A 16 -29.11 -5.40 -10.25
CA PHE A 16 -29.14 -4.49 -11.39
C PHE A 16 -29.73 -3.16 -10.95
N GLU A 17 -29.01 -2.09 -11.21
CA GLU A 17 -29.42 -0.74 -10.88
C GLU A 17 -29.17 0.16 -12.10
N ASN A 18 -30.13 1.03 -12.40
CA ASN A 18 -30.07 1.89 -13.58
C ASN A 18 -29.30 3.19 -13.31
N GLU A 19 -29.12 3.54 -12.04
CA GLU A 19 -28.49 4.79 -11.59
C GLU A 19 -27.09 4.59 -10.98
N LEU A 20 -26.26 3.74 -11.59
CA LEU A 20 -24.85 3.59 -11.17
C LEU A 20 -23.94 4.77 -11.59
N GLY A 21 -24.50 5.78 -12.27
CA GLY A 21 -23.75 6.91 -12.79
C GLY A 21 -22.79 6.50 -13.91
N VAL A 22 -21.50 6.76 -13.72
CA VAL A 22 -20.44 6.48 -14.71
C VAL A 22 -19.75 5.12 -14.46
N ALA A 23 -20.03 4.49 -13.32
CA ALA A 23 -19.53 3.16 -12.94
C ALA A 23 -20.18 2.04 -13.74
N ASP A 24 -19.46 0.93 -13.94
CA ASP A 24 -20.05 -0.31 -14.48
C ASP A 24 -20.44 -1.28 -13.36
N PHE A 25 -19.66 -1.34 -12.27
CA PHE A 25 -19.97 -2.16 -11.10
C PHE A 25 -19.62 -1.45 -9.80
N HIS A 26 -20.48 -1.60 -8.79
CA HIS A 26 -20.18 -1.26 -7.40
C HIS A 26 -20.02 -2.55 -6.60
N LEU A 27 -18.93 -2.64 -5.85
CA LEU A 27 -18.64 -3.76 -4.98
C LEU A 27 -18.90 -3.38 -3.50
N PRO A 28 -19.16 -4.36 -2.62
CA PRO A 28 -19.49 -4.09 -1.22
C PRO A 28 -18.36 -3.39 -0.44
N ASN A 29 -17.10 -3.64 -0.81
CA ASN A 29 -15.88 -3.06 -0.23
C ASN A 29 -15.64 -1.57 -0.55
N LYS A 30 -16.69 -0.83 -0.95
CA LYS A 30 -16.57 0.55 -1.48
C LYS A 30 -15.59 0.65 -2.64
N MET A 31 -15.52 -0.37 -3.48
CA MET A 31 -14.77 -0.34 -4.73
C MET A 31 -15.72 -0.16 -5.90
N CYS A 32 -15.30 0.64 -6.86
CA CYS A 32 -16.00 0.82 -8.12
C CYS A 32 -15.14 0.30 -9.26
N ILE A 33 -15.77 -0.41 -10.19
CA ILE A 33 -15.13 -0.94 -11.38
C ILE A 33 -15.66 -0.22 -12.62
N LEU A 34 -14.72 0.26 -13.43
CA LEU A 34 -14.94 0.79 -14.77
C LEU A 34 -14.41 -0.23 -15.78
N TYR A 35 -15.28 -0.75 -16.63
CA TYR A 35 -14.94 -1.71 -17.67
C TYR A 35 -14.74 -0.98 -19.00
N VAL A 36 -13.61 -1.22 -19.64
CA VAL A 36 -13.25 -0.70 -20.97
C VAL A 36 -13.17 -1.87 -21.94
N PHE A 37 -14.10 -1.89 -22.89
CA PHE A 37 -14.16 -2.92 -23.93
C PHE A 37 -13.08 -2.72 -24.97
N GLU A 38 -12.68 -3.80 -25.64
CA GLU A 38 -11.74 -3.74 -26.75
C GLU A 38 -12.21 -2.78 -27.86
N CYS A 39 -13.49 -2.82 -28.19
CA CYS A 39 -14.06 -1.93 -29.21
C CYS A 39 -13.92 -0.45 -28.84
N ASP A 40 -14.01 -0.08 -27.57
CA ASP A 40 -13.86 1.30 -27.12
C ASP A 40 -12.42 1.80 -27.22
N ILE A 41 -11.45 0.89 -27.03
CA ILE A 41 -10.02 1.18 -27.19
C ILE A 41 -9.73 1.41 -28.67
N ILE A 42 -10.23 0.53 -29.54
CA ILE A 42 -10.02 0.59 -30.99
C ILE A 42 -10.74 1.80 -31.60
N ALA A 43 -11.94 2.14 -31.12
CA ALA A 43 -12.72 3.28 -31.59
C ALA A 43 -12.10 4.64 -31.18
N GLY A 44 -11.08 4.66 -30.31
CA GLY A 44 -10.30 5.84 -29.98
C GLY A 44 -10.60 6.38 -28.58
N ASN A 45 -10.85 7.69 -28.44
CA ASN A 45 -10.82 8.37 -27.13
C ASN A 45 -12.15 8.32 -26.34
N GLY A 46 -13.13 7.50 -26.75
CA GLY A 46 -14.44 7.43 -26.10
C GLY A 46 -14.36 7.06 -24.61
N TYR A 47 -13.56 6.04 -24.30
CA TYR A 47 -13.33 5.58 -22.93
C TYR A 47 -12.65 6.66 -22.05
N LYS A 48 -11.81 7.53 -22.63
CA LYS A 48 -11.10 8.57 -21.86
C LYS A 48 -12.07 9.56 -21.22
N ARG A 49 -13.11 9.97 -21.96
CA ARG A 49 -14.13 10.90 -21.44
C ARG A 49 -14.91 10.30 -20.27
N LYS A 50 -15.21 8.99 -20.34
CA LYS A 50 -15.84 8.24 -19.25
C LYS A 50 -14.95 8.24 -18.00
N LEU A 51 -13.67 7.89 -18.15
CA LEU A 51 -12.72 7.82 -17.04
C LEU A 51 -12.45 9.18 -16.37
N VAL A 52 -12.27 10.25 -17.16
CA VAL A 52 -12.08 11.61 -16.63
C VAL A 52 -13.30 12.08 -15.86
N ARG A 53 -14.52 11.80 -16.37
CA ARG A 53 -15.76 12.15 -15.67
C ARG A 53 -15.86 11.43 -14.33
N TYR A 54 -15.52 10.14 -14.28
CA TYR A 54 -15.56 9.39 -13.03
C TYR A 54 -14.57 9.96 -12.00
N ARG A 55 -13.32 10.18 -12.41
CA ARG A 55 -12.26 10.75 -11.56
C ARG A 55 -12.67 12.09 -10.93
N ASN A 56 -13.40 12.91 -11.68
CA ASN A 56 -13.84 14.23 -11.25
C ASN A 56 -15.15 14.22 -10.44
N ALA A 57 -15.89 13.11 -10.42
CA ALA A 57 -17.18 13.01 -9.74
C ALA A 57 -17.06 12.86 -8.22
N SER A 58 -15.86 13.01 -7.64
CA SER A 58 -15.57 12.92 -6.20
C SER A 58 -16.26 11.71 -5.54
N SER A 59 -15.80 10.50 -5.91
CA SER A 59 -16.24 9.27 -5.25
C SER A 59 -15.35 8.99 -4.02
N SER A 60 -15.95 8.50 -2.93
CA SER A 60 -15.17 7.93 -1.80
C SER A 60 -14.76 6.48 -2.05
N PHE A 61 -14.96 5.99 -3.29
CA PHE A 61 -14.76 4.60 -3.67
C PHE A 61 -13.33 4.39 -4.15
N GLN A 62 -12.79 3.19 -3.94
CA GLN A 62 -11.56 2.76 -4.59
C GLN A 62 -11.85 2.47 -6.06
N GLU A 63 -11.07 3.07 -6.96
CA GLU A 63 -11.36 3.06 -8.39
C GLU A 63 -10.45 2.05 -9.12
N LEU A 64 -11.05 1.04 -9.74
CA LEU A 64 -10.37 0.06 -10.58
C LEU A 64 -10.89 0.10 -12.00
N VAL A 65 -9.99 0.21 -12.96
CA VAL A 65 -10.29 0.09 -14.38
C VAL A 65 -9.92 -1.33 -14.84
N LEU A 66 -10.88 -2.05 -15.41
CA LEU A 66 -10.64 -3.30 -16.13
C LEU A 66 -10.61 -3.00 -17.63
N VAL A 67 -9.59 -3.49 -18.33
CA VAL A 67 -9.43 -3.25 -19.76
C VAL A 67 -9.23 -4.56 -20.51
N GLU A 68 -9.99 -4.74 -21.60
CA GLU A 68 -9.82 -5.89 -22.48
C GLU A 68 -8.51 -5.78 -23.27
N ARG A 69 -7.56 -6.66 -22.95
CA ARG A 69 -6.28 -6.82 -23.62
C ARG A 69 -6.30 -8.12 -24.40
N THR A 70 -6.58 -8.02 -25.70
CA THR A 70 -6.51 -9.13 -26.64
C THR A 70 -5.45 -8.85 -27.71
N ARG A 71 -5.25 -9.79 -28.65
CA ARG A 71 -4.34 -9.60 -29.79
C ARG A 71 -4.64 -8.34 -30.61
N LEU A 72 -5.89 -7.89 -30.67
CA LEU A 72 -6.29 -6.71 -31.44
C LEU A 72 -6.05 -5.40 -30.66
N SER A 73 -6.38 -5.37 -29.37
CA SER A 73 -6.17 -4.18 -28.52
C SER A 73 -4.75 -4.01 -27.98
N GLU A 74 -3.90 -5.04 -28.08
CA GLU A 74 -2.52 -5.06 -27.55
C GLU A 74 -1.70 -3.82 -27.94
N GLN A 75 -1.76 -3.43 -29.23
CA GLN A 75 -1.01 -2.29 -29.76
C GLN A 75 -1.41 -0.95 -29.13
N TYR A 76 -2.64 -0.83 -28.64
CA TYR A 76 -3.17 0.38 -28.01
C TYR A 76 -2.99 0.39 -26.49
N PHE A 77 -2.74 -0.78 -25.89
CA PHE A 77 -2.71 -0.95 -24.43
C PHE A 77 -1.68 -0.05 -23.75
N SER A 78 -0.51 0.16 -24.33
CA SER A 78 0.52 1.06 -23.76
C SER A 78 0.00 2.51 -23.61
N ALA A 79 -0.73 3.00 -24.62
CA ALA A 79 -1.33 4.33 -24.56
C ALA A 79 -2.47 4.40 -23.53
N VAL A 80 -3.27 3.32 -23.41
CA VAL A 80 -4.30 3.22 -22.36
C VAL A 80 -3.66 3.22 -20.98
N GLN A 81 -2.65 2.37 -20.74
CA GLN A 81 -1.96 2.27 -19.47
C GLN A 81 -1.31 3.60 -19.07
N LYS A 82 -0.65 4.28 -20.02
CA LYS A 82 -0.07 5.61 -19.78
C LYS A 82 -1.14 6.57 -19.26
N PHE A 83 -2.25 6.66 -19.98
CA PHE A 83 -3.34 7.56 -19.65
C PHE A 83 -4.00 7.22 -18.31
N VAL A 84 -4.35 5.95 -18.06
CA VAL A 84 -5.09 5.55 -16.86
C VAL A 84 -4.21 5.61 -15.61
N VAL A 85 -3.00 5.07 -15.69
CA VAL A 85 -2.13 4.92 -14.51
C VAL A 85 -1.35 6.19 -14.23
N PHE A 86 -0.75 6.82 -15.24
CA PHE A 86 0.12 7.99 -15.02
C PHE A 86 -0.65 9.31 -15.10
N ASP A 87 -1.53 9.49 -16.09
CA ASP A 87 -2.22 10.78 -16.25
C ASP A 87 -3.40 10.92 -15.26
N LEU A 88 -4.14 9.84 -14.98
CA LEU A 88 -5.29 9.88 -14.07
C LEU A 88 -5.00 9.36 -12.65
N GLY A 89 -3.92 8.61 -12.45
CA GLY A 89 -3.57 8.01 -11.16
C GLY A 89 -4.52 6.88 -10.73
N LEU A 90 -5.18 6.22 -11.68
CA LEU A 90 -6.13 5.13 -11.41
C LEU A 90 -5.44 3.77 -11.46
N SER A 91 -6.01 2.80 -10.75
CA SER A 91 -5.59 1.40 -10.86
C SER A 91 -6.13 0.78 -12.15
N LEU A 92 -5.29 0.05 -12.88
CA LEU A 92 -5.65 -0.61 -14.13
C LEU A 92 -5.28 -2.09 -14.06
N LEU A 93 -6.20 -2.98 -14.41
CA LEU A 93 -5.93 -4.41 -14.60
C LEU A 93 -6.35 -4.86 -16.01
N PRO A 94 -5.42 -5.43 -16.80
CA PRO A 94 -5.76 -6.05 -18.07
C PRO A 94 -6.47 -7.38 -17.85
N VAL A 95 -7.45 -7.67 -18.72
CA VAL A 95 -8.17 -8.95 -18.80
C VAL A 95 -8.27 -9.39 -20.26
N SER A 96 -8.21 -10.69 -20.53
CA SER A 96 -8.32 -11.26 -21.87
C SER A 96 -9.74 -11.23 -22.42
N GLY A 97 -10.72 -10.88 -21.59
CA GLY A 97 -12.13 -10.74 -21.95
C GLY A 97 -13.06 -10.86 -20.75
N GLN A 98 -14.36 -10.94 -21.03
CA GLN A 98 -15.41 -10.93 -20.02
C GLN A 98 -15.36 -12.12 -19.06
N THR A 99 -14.94 -13.31 -19.50
CA THR A 99 -14.84 -14.47 -18.61
C THR A 99 -13.79 -14.27 -17.52
N GLU A 100 -12.58 -13.84 -17.88
CA GLU A 100 -11.53 -13.55 -16.89
C GLU A 100 -11.94 -12.39 -15.97
N ALA A 101 -12.58 -11.36 -16.53
CA ALA A 101 -13.09 -10.25 -15.73
C ALA A 101 -14.13 -10.71 -14.68
N SER A 102 -15.05 -11.60 -15.05
CA SER A 102 -16.02 -12.13 -14.07
C SER A 102 -15.33 -12.88 -12.94
N GLN A 103 -14.36 -13.73 -13.27
CA GLN A 103 -13.61 -14.49 -12.28
C GLN A 103 -12.82 -13.56 -11.36
N LEU A 104 -12.14 -12.56 -11.90
CA LEU A 104 -11.39 -11.57 -11.14
C LEU A 104 -12.29 -10.82 -10.16
N ILE A 105 -13.43 -10.31 -10.63
CA ILE A 105 -14.38 -9.59 -9.78
C ILE A 105 -14.94 -10.51 -8.69
N THR A 106 -15.27 -11.76 -9.02
CA THR A 106 -15.69 -12.76 -8.02
C THR A 106 -14.60 -12.99 -6.97
N GLN A 107 -13.33 -13.06 -7.36
CA GLN A 107 -12.22 -13.19 -6.40
C GLN A 107 -12.07 -11.94 -5.52
N ILE A 108 -12.30 -10.74 -6.06
CA ILE A 108 -12.26 -9.49 -5.28
C ILE A 108 -13.39 -9.50 -4.24
N VAL A 109 -14.62 -9.84 -4.63
CA VAL A 109 -15.77 -9.89 -3.74
C VAL A 109 -15.60 -10.97 -2.67
N ASN A 110 -15.14 -12.17 -3.05
CA ASN A 110 -14.93 -13.27 -2.10
C ASN A 110 -13.66 -13.10 -1.24
N GLY A 111 -12.73 -12.25 -1.67
CA GLY A 111 -11.53 -11.88 -0.93
C GLY A 111 -11.80 -10.82 0.16
N GLU A 112 -12.98 -10.19 0.13
CA GLU A 112 -13.40 -9.21 1.13
C GLU A 112 -13.47 -9.87 2.52
N GLY A 113 -12.63 -9.39 3.44
CA GLY A 113 -12.49 -9.96 4.80
C GLY A 113 -11.23 -10.81 5.02
N ARG A 114 -10.47 -11.12 3.96
CA ARG A 114 -9.13 -11.70 4.14
C ARG A 114 -8.14 -10.62 4.55
N GLU A 115 -7.35 -10.87 5.59
CA GLU A 115 -6.25 -9.96 5.94
C GLU A 115 -5.22 -9.95 4.81
N ASN A 116 -4.89 -8.75 4.32
CA ASN A 116 -3.85 -8.56 3.32
C ASN A 116 -2.48 -8.69 4.03
N PRO A 117 -1.64 -9.70 3.72
CA PRO A 117 -0.36 -9.90 4.38
C PRO A 117 0.64 -8.77 4.09
N PHE A 118 0.44 -7.99 3.03
CA PHE A 118 1.23 -6.81 2.70
C PHE A 118 0.72 -5.54 3.40
N ARG A 119 -0.48 -5.57 3.97
CA ARG A 119 -1.00 -4.49 4.79
C ARG A 119 -0.37 -4.59 6.17
N GLN A 120 0.87 -4.14 6.27
CA GLN A 120 1.58 -4.08 7.55
C GLN A 120 0.80 -3.18 8.50
N ARG A 121 0.15 -3.78 9.49
CA ARG A 121 -0.28 -3.07 10.68
C ARG A 121 0.99 -2.93 11.51
N THR A 122 1.53 -1.72 11.62
CA THR A 122 2.66 -1.44 12.52
C THR A 122 2.24 -1.87 13.92
N SER A 123 2.70 -3.04 14.35
CA SER A 123 2.46 -3.52 15.70
C SER A 123 3.47 -2.84 16.61
N SER A 124 2.99 -2.28 17.72
CA SER A 124 3.84 -1.64 18.74
C SER A 124 4.97 -2.56 19.21
N TRP A 125 4.72 -3.87 19.26
CA TRP A 125 5.69 -4.90 19.62
C TRP A 125 6.95 -4.93 18.73
N LEU A 126 6.83 -4.61 17.44
CA LEU A 126 7.99 -4.55 16.55
C LEU A 126 8.87 -3.33 16.86
N LEU A 127 8.27 -2.21 17.28
CA LEU A 127 9.00 -1.01 17.68
C LEU A 127 9.82 -1.24 18.95
N ASP A 128 9.31 -2.01 19.90
CA ASP A 128 10.05 -2.38 21.12
C ASP A 128 11.25 -3.29 20.82
N SER A 129 11.10 -4.22 19.88
CA SER A 129 12.22 -5.07 19.44
C SER A 129 13.27 -4.30 18.63
N MET A 130 12.83 -3.40 17.74
CA MET A 130 13.72 -2.58 16.93
C MET A 130 14.48 -1.54 17.76
N SER A 131 13.83 -0.91 18.73
CA SER A 131 14.47 0.08 19.60
C SER A 131 15.59 -0.55 20.44
N VAL A 132 15.36 -1.72 21.04
CA VAL A 132 16.42 -2.48 21.73
C VAL A 132 17.55 -2.87 20.77
N ALA A 133 17.23 -3.29 19.54
CA ALA A 133 18.25 -3.63 18.54
C ALA A 133 19.09 -2.41 18.12
N LEU A 134 18.49 -1.21 18.05
CA LEU A 134 19.20 0.05 17.78
C LEU A 134 20.11 0.44 18.95
N VAL A 135 19.62 0.34 20.19
CA VAL A 135 20.41 0.62 21.39
C VAL A 135 21.58 -0.37 21.54
N HIS A 136 21.42 -1.61 21.08
CA HIS A 136 22.51 -2.59 21.03
C HIS A 136 23.64 -2.23 20.02
N GLN A 137 23.38 -1.36 19.04
CA GLN A 137 24.44 -0.87 18.14
C GLN A 137 25.34 0.18 18.80
N LEU A 138 25.00 0.65 20.00
CA LEU A 138 25.82 1.64 20.70
C LEU A 138 27.14 1.01 21.20
N PRO A 139 28.25 1.76 21.12
CA PRO A 139 29.54 1.27 21.58
C PRO A 139 29.51 0.95 23.07
N GLY A 140 29.96 -0.26 23.45
CA GLY A 140 29.98 -0.70 24.84
C GLY A 140 28.63 -1.18 25.41
N VAL A 141 27.57 -1.22 24.59
CA VAL A 141 26.22 -1.65 24.98
C VAL A 141 25.92 -3.04 24.42
N GLY A 142 26.07 -4.06 25.28
CA GLY A 142 25.60 -5.42 24.98
C GLY A 142 24.09 -5.58 25.18
N ARG A 143 23.54 -6.74 24.77
CA ARG A 143 22.09 -7.01 24.80
C ARG A 143 21.41 -6.77 26.15
N VAL A 144 22.08 -7.13 27.25
CA VAL A 144 21.56 -6.93 28.62
C VAL A 144 21.48 -5.44 28.95
N LYS A 145 22.55 -4.69 28.66
CA LYS A 145 22.60 -3.23 28.87
C LYS A 145 21.58 -2.49 28.01
N ALA A 146 21.36 -2.94 26.77
CA ALA A 146 20.36 -2.34 25.88
C ALA A 146 18.93 -2.48 26.44
N LEU A 147 18.60 -3.66 27.00
CA LEU A 147 17.30 -3.88 27.66
C LEU A 147 17.16 -2.99 28.91
N THR A 148 18.18 -2.92 29.75
CA THR A 148 18.15 -2.09 30.96
C THR A 148 18.09 -0.58 30.62
N LEU A 149 18.74 -0.13 29.55
CA LEU A 149 18.62 1.24 29.06
C LEU A 149 17.20 1.54 28.60
N MET A 150 16.59 0.68 27.78
CA MET A 150 15.22 0.86 27.32
C MET A 150 14.17 0.80 28.44
N GLN A 151 14.48 0.16 29.58
CA GLN A 151 13.62 0.17 30.78
C GLN A 151 13.70 1.49 31.55
N ASN A 152 14.86 2.14 31.58
CA ASN A 152 15.06 3.41 32.30
C ASN A 152 14.80 4.64 31.43
N PHE A 153 14.98 4.50 30.11
CA PHE A 153 14.75 5.53 29.10
C PHE A 153 13.79 4.95 28.04
N PRO A 154 12.48 5.23 28.14
CA PRO A 154 11.46 4.70 27.22
C PRO A 154 11.63 5.13 25.75
N SER A 155 12.58 6.01 25.41
CA SER A 155 12.87 6.38 24.03
C SER A 155 14.36 6.55 23.75
N ILE A 156 14.77 6.33 22.49
CA ILE A 156 16.14 6.60 22.04
C ILE A 156 16.49 8.09 22.18
N GLN A 157 15.50 8.98 22.05
CA GLN A 157 15.69 10.42 22.24
C GLN A 157 16.10 10.74 23.68
N GLU A 158 15.51 10.07 24.68
CA GLU A 158 15.88 10.26 26.07
C GLU A 158 17.30 9.75 26.35
N ILE A 159 17.71 8.63 25.75
CA ILE A 159 19.09 8.13 25.81
C ILE A 159 20.06 9.14 25.19
N TYR A 160 19.68 9.79 24.09
CA TYR A 160 20.47 10.84 23.45
C TYR A 160 20.64 12.08 24.34
N SER A 161 19.58 12.51 25.03
CA SER A 161 19.61 13.68 25.91
C SER A 161 20.14 13.41 27.32
N ALA A 162 20.36 12.15 27.68
CA ALA A 162 20.83 11.75 29.00
C ALA A 162 22.27 12.19 29.25
N SER A 163 22.53 12.71 30.44
CA SER A 163 23.88 13.06 30.88
C SER A 163 24.71 11.81 31.17
N THR A 164 26.04 11.94 31.17
CA THR A 164 26.95 10.83 31.52
C THR A 164 26.68 10.24 32.90
N ALA A 165 26.24 11.07 33.87
CA ALA A 165 25.92 10.65 35.23
C ALA A 165 24.65 9.80 35.31
N GLU A 166 23.69 10.01 34.41
CA GLU A 166 22.44 9.23 34.35
C GLU A 166 22.65 7.88 33.64
N LEU A 167 23.62 7.80 32.73
CA LEU A 167 23.98 6.57 32.01
C LEU A 167 24.94 5.67 32.82
N GLU A 168 25.84 6.25 33.63
CA GLU A 168 26.82 5.54 34.47
C GLU A 168 26.24 4.38 35.30
N PRO A 169 25.11 4.51 36.04
CA PRO A 169 24.59 3.41 36.85
C PRO A 169 24.13 2.18 36.04
N ILE A 170 23.87 2.34 34.74
CA ILE A 170 23.34 1.27 33.88
C ILE A 170 24.46 0.63 33.06
N VAL A 171 25.33 1.44 32.45
CA VAL A 171 26.36 0.94 31.52
C VAL A 171 27.78 0.97 32.08
N GLY A 172 28.02 1.67 33.20
CA GLY A 172 29.33 1.93 33.79
C GLY A 172 30.02 3.14 33.17
N GLN A 173 30.94 3.76 33.94
CA GLN A 173 31.55 5.05 33.61
C GLN A 173 32.18 5.10 32.20
N ALA A 174 32.98 4.09 31.86
CA ALA A 174 33.65 4.01 30.55
C ALA A 174 32.65 3.93 29.38
N SER A 175 31.58 3.15 29.54
CA SER A 175 30.54 3.01 28.49
C SER A 175 29.64 4.24 28.43
N ALA A 176 29.33 4.90 29.55
CA ALA A 176 28.56 6.14 29.58
C ALA A 176 29.25 7.27 28.82
N GLN A 177 30.57 7.41 29.02
CA GLN A 177 31.40 8.37 28.27
C GLN A 177 31.45 8.05 26.77
N GLN A 178 31.55 6.76 26.40
CA GLN A 178 31.55 6.32 25.00
C GLN A 178 30.21 6.61 24.30
N ILE A 179 29.08 6.37 24.97
CA ILE A 179 27.75 6.64 24.42
C ILE A 179 27.53 8.16 24.25
N HIS A 180 27.84 8.96 25.27
CA HIS A 180 27.71 10.42 25.20
C HIS A 180 28.63 11.01 24.13
N SER A 181 29.87 10.51 24.03
CA SER A 181 30.79 10.91 22.95
C SER A 181 30.27 10.45 21.59
N PHE A 182 29.69 9.27 21.45
CA PHE A 182 29.12 8.80 20.19
C PHE A 182 27.98 9.71 19.68
N PHE A 183 27.15 10.25 20.57
CA PHE A 183 26.04 11.13 20.20
C PHE A 183 26.42 12.59 20.01
N HIS A 184 27.46 13.08 20.69
CA HIS A 184 27.80 14.52 20.73
C HIS A 184 29.20 14.83 20.17
N ALA A 185 30.01 13.83 19.83
CA ALA A 185 31.18 14.07 19.02
C ALA A 185 30.72 14.48 17.62
N ASP A 186 31.08 15.70 17.22
CA ASP A 186 31.09 16.06 15.82
C ASP A 186 31.93 15.00 15.11
N HIS A 187 31.29 14.26 14.20
CA HIS A 187 31.97 13.32 13.30
C HIS A 187 32.92 14.13 12.40
N THR A 188 34.06 14.54 12.96
CA THR A 188 35.25 14.86 12.19
C THR A 188 35.77 13.52 11.69
N ALA A 189 35.20 13.09 10.56
CA ALA A 189 35.73 12.01 9.76
C ALA A 189 37.18 12.36 9.41
N GLY A 190 38.11 11.78 10.17
CA GLY A 190 39.53 11.90 9.97
C GLY A 190 40.09 10.60 9.43
N THR A 191 40.48 10.65 8.15
CA THR A 191 41.42 9.78 7.41
C THR A 191 41.07 8.32 7.16
#